data_AF-A0A2G9G034-F1
#
_entry.id   AF-A0A2G9G034-F1
#
_cell.length_a   1.000
_cell.length_b   1.000
_cell.length_c   1.000
_cell.angle_alpha   90.00
_cell.angle_beta   90.00
_cell.angle_gamma   90.00
#
_symmetry.space_group_name_H-M   'P 1'
#
loop_
_entity.id
_entity.type
_entity.pdbx_description
1 polymer ?
#
loop_
_entity_poly.entity_id
_entity_poly.type
_entity_poly.pdbx_seq_one_letter_code
_entity_poly.pdbx_strand_id
1 'polypeptide(L)'
;MKVLYSQWPLAVVLVLVISFACLARAQEVDDERGFSYDENSENGPSNWGNIRPEWRECNTGRMQSPIDLLNERVQIVSDLGRLKRNYKPSNATLINRGHDMMLRWTGNAGHININGTL
;
A
#
# COMPACT_ATOMS: atom_id res chain seq x y z
N MET A 1 -13.09 -46.86 32.53
CA MET A 1 -13.63 -46.14 31.36
C MET A 1 -12.90 -44.80 31.27
N LYS A 2 -11.90 -44.65 30.38
CA LYS A 2 -11.18 -43.39 30.17
C LYS A 2 -11.68 -42.80 28.86
N VAL A 3 -12.52 -41.77 28.95
CA VAL A 3 -12.98 -41.02 27.77
C VAL A 3 -11.79 -40.22 27.26
N LEU A 4 -11.26 -40.59 26.10
CA LEU A 4 -10.22 -39.83 25.41
C LEU A 4 -10.85 -38.56 24.82
N TYR A 5 -10.59 -37.42 25.45
CA TYR A 5 -11.06 -36.12 24.95
C TYR A 5 -10.28 -35.79 23.66
N SER A 6 -10.98 -35.77 22.53
CA SER A 6 -10.42 -35.45 21.22
C SER A 6 -9.90 -34.01 21.20
N GLN A 7 -8.63 -33.79 20.86
CA GLN A 7 -7.99 -32.46 20.80
C GLN A 7 -8.35 -31.64 19.53
N TRP A 8 -9.18 -32.21 18.66
CA TRP A 8 -9.61 -31.61 17.40
C TRP A 8 -10.39 -30.28 17.52
N PRO A 9 -11.25 -30.02 18.54
CA PRO A 9 -11.95 -28.75 18.61
C PRO A 9 -11.01 -27.57 18.92
N LEU A 10 -9.92 -27.81 19.65
CA LEU A 10 -8.91 -26.77 19.91
C LEU A 10 -8.13 -26.40 18.65
N ALA A 11 -7.81 -27.38 17.80
CA ALA A 11 -7.12 -27.15 16.53
C ALA A 11 -7.99 -26.34 15.54
N VAL A 12 -9.30 -26.62 15.48
CA VAL A 12 -10.24 -25.87 14.62
C VAL A 12 -10.38 -24.42 15.08
N VAL A 13 -10.50 -24.19 16.40
CA VAL A 13 -10.55 -22.84 16.96
C VAL A 13 -9.25 -22.08 16.66
N LEU A 14 -8.09 -22.72 16.81
CA LEU A 14 -6.80 -22.11 16.49
C LEU A 14 -6.70 -21.70 15.02
N VAL A 15 -7.12 -22.56 14.09
CA VAL A 15 -7.13 -22.28 12.65
C VAL A 15 -8.06 -21.11 12.32
N LEU A 16 -9.27 -21.06 12.91
CA LEU A 16 -10.20 -19.93 12.71
C LEU A 16 -9.63 -18.61 13.24
N VAL A 17 -8.95 -18.61 14.38
CA VAL A 17 -8.31 -17.42 14.95
C VAL A 17 -7.16 -16.93 14.07
N ILE A 18 -6.32 -17.83 13.56
CA ILE A 18 -5.23 -17.49 12.62
C ILE A 18 -5.81 -16.91 11.32
N SER A 19 -6.92 -17.48 10.83
CA SER A 19 -7.61 -17.02 9.62
C SER A 19 -8.18 -15.60 9.78
N PHE A 20 -8.71 -15.28 10.96
CA PHE A 20 -9.23 -13.94 11.28
C PHE A 20 -8.12 -12.90 11.49
N ALA A 21 -6.94 -13.30 11.99
CA ALA A 21 -5.81 -12.39 12.16
C ALA A 21 -5.23 -11.90 10.81
N CYS A 22 -5.27 -12.73 9.77
CA CYS A 22 -4.87 -12.33 8.40
C CYS A 22 -5.85 -11.35 7.72
N LEU A 23 -7.05 -11.14 8.28
CA LEU A 23 -8.02 -10.17 7.80
C LEU A 23 -7.84 -8.77 8.42
N ALA A 24 -6.76 -8.55 9.20
CA ALA A 24 -6.39 -7.22 9.66
C ALA A 24 -6.16 -6.31 8.44
N ARG A 25 -7.14 -5.43 8.18
CA ARG A 25 -6.95 -4.35 7.22
C ARG A 25 -5.80 -3.50 7.74
N ALA A 26 -4.73 -3.40 6.96
CA ALA A 26 -3.74 -2.36 7.11
C ALA A 26 -4.43 -1.02 6.82
N GLN A 27 -5.08 -0.46 7.84
CA GLN A 27 -5.48 0.93 7.82
C GLN A 27 -4.21 1.74 8.02
N GLU A 28 -3.92 2.66 7.12
CA GLU A 28 -2.82 3.61 7.30
C GLU A 28 -3.01 4.29 8.66
N VAL A 29 -2.01 4.14 9.51
CA VAL A 29 -2.00 4.70 10.85
C VAL A 29 -1.65 6.19 10.70
N ASP A 30 -2.51 7.09 11.19
CA ASP A 30 -2.30 8.55 11.31
C ASP A 30 -1.11 8.91 12.27
N ASP A 31 -0.17 8.00 12.52
CA ASP A 31 0.98 8.24 13.41
C ASP A 31 2.22 8.58 12.59
N GLU A 32 2.35 9.87 12.31
CA GLU A 32 3.45 10.53 11.61
C GLU A 32 4.83 10.38 12.24
N ARG A 33 4.93 9.76 13.41
CA ARG A 33 6.21 9.60 14.12
C ARG A 33 7.05 8.44 13.61
N GLY A 34 6.49 7.61 12.72
CA GLY A 34 7.18 6.44 12.20
C GLY A 34 8.33 6.75 11.25
N PHE A 35 8.29 7.87 10.52
CA PHE A 35 9.29 8.24 9.52
C PHE A 35 9.30 9.77 9.32
N SER A 36 10.33 10.28 8.66
CA SER A 36 10.50 11.71 8.36
C SER A 36 10.97 11.91 6.92
N TYR A 37 10.69 13.08 6.36
CA TYR A 37 11.26 13.54 5.09
C TYR A 37 12.52 14.38 5.25
N ASP A 38 12.91 14.75 6.47
CA ASP A 38 14.19 15.41 6.72
C ASP A 38 15.32 14.42 6.43
N GLU A 39 16.10 14.71 5.39
CA GLU A 39 17.22 13.89 4.93
C GLU A 39 18.27 13.64 6.01
N ASN A 40 18.40 14.54 6.98
CA ASN A 40 19.41 14.47 8.04
C ASN A 40 18.90 13.75 9.30
N SER A 41 17.62 13.39 9.35
CA SER A 41 17.04 12.71 10.50
C SER A 41 17.35 11.21 10.51
N GLU A 42 17.44 10.62 11.70
CA GLU A 42 17.66 9.16 11.85
C GLU A 42 16.54 8.33 11.22
N ASN A 43 15.33 8.87 11.14
CA ASN A 43 14.18 8.26 10.48
C ASN A 43 13.88 8.86 9.10
N GLY A 44 14.88 9.49 8.47
CA GLY A 44 14.80 10.12 7.15
C GLY A 44 14.77 9.12 5.99
N PRO A 45 14.56 9.59 4.74
CA PRO A 45 14.35 8.74 3.56
C PRO A 45 15.46 7.73 3.29
N SER A 46 16.72 8.10 3.57
CA SER A 46 17.88 7.21 3.40
C SER A 46 17.87 6.01 4.36
N ASN A 47 17.05 6.04 5.41
CA ASN A 47 17.01 5.03 6.46
C ASN A 47 15.64 4.35 6.62
N TRP A 48 14.62 4.70 5.83
CA TRP A 48 13.25 4.16 6.00
C TRP A 48 13.20 2.63 6.05
N GLY A 49 13.98 1.94 5.22
CA GLY A 49 14.00 0.48 5.19
C GLY A 49 14.58 -0.19 6.44
N ASN A 50 15.24 0.56 7.32
CA ASN A 50 15.79 0.05 8.58
C ASN A 50 14.87 0.32 9.78
N ILE A 51 13.81 1.12 9.62
CA ILE A 51 12.92 1.48 10.73
C ILE A 51 12.04 0.30 11.14
N ARG A 52 11.50 -0.44 10.16
CA ARG A 52 10.64 -1.61 10.38
C ARG A 52 10.97 -2.74 9.40
N PRO A 53 10.87 -4.02 9.81
CA PRO A 53 11.13 -5.15 8.90
C PRO A 53 10.27 -5.13 7.64
N GLU A 54 9.02 -4.67 7.73
CA GLU A 54 8.08 -4.62 6.59
C GLU A 54 8.45 -3.53 5.58
N TRP A 55 9.32 -2.58 5.94
CA TRP A 55 9.73 -1.45 5.08
C TRP A 55 11.05 -1.68 4.37
N ARG A 56 11.69 -2.84 4.56
CA ARG A 56 13.02 -3.17 4.04
C ARG A 56 13.23 -2.82 2.57
N GLU A 57 12.20 -3.00 1.74
CA GLU A 57 12.26 -2.70 0.30
C GLU A 57 12.53 -1.21 -0.02
N CYS A 58 12.27 -0.28 0.90
CA CYS A 58 12.67 1.12 0.74
C CYS A 58 14.18 1.28 0.55
N ASN A 59 15.00 0.40 1.14
CA ASN A 59 16.46 0.42 1.01
C ASN A 59 16.98 -0.64 0.02
N THR A 60 16.35 -1.82 -0.02
CA THR A 60 16.87 -2.96 -0.82
C THR A 60 16.22 -3.11 -2.19
N GLY A 61 15.07 -2.47 -2.41
CA GLY A 61 14.31 -2.58 -3.64
C GLY A 61 15.05 -1.97 -4.82
N ARG A 62 15.01 -2.64 -5.98
CA ARG A 62 15.70 -2.16 -7.20
C ARG A 62 14.77 -1.45 -8.19
N MET A 63 13.48 -1.41 -7.89
CA MET A 63 12.43 -0.75 -8.68
C MET A 63 11.68 0.26 -7.81
N GLN A 64 12.43 1.13 -7.13
CA GLN A 64 11.87 2.19 -6.27
C GLN A 64 11.45 3.42 -7.11
N SER A 65 10.61 4.26 -6.52
CA SER A 65 10.20 5.55 -7.06
C SER A 65 10.45 6.66 -6.02
N PRO A 66 10.58 7.93 -6.42
CA PRO A 66 10.56 8.44 -7.80
C PRO A 66 11.84 8.09 -8.58
N ILE A 67 11.79 8.29 -9.91
CA ILE A 67 12.96 8.20 -10.80
C ILE A 67 13.09 9.48 -11.62
N ASP A 68 14.31 9.73 -12.08
CA ASP A 68 14.60 10.80 -13.04
C ASP A 68 14.09 10.42 -14.45
N LEU A 69 13.28 11.30 -15.05
CA LEU A 69 12.66 11.10 -16.37
C LEU A 69 13.34 12.01 -17.41
N LEU A 70 14.36 11.47 -18.08
CA LEU A 70 15.11 12.17 -19.12
C LEU A 70 14.67 11.73 -20.52
N ASN A 71 14.42 12.71 -21.41
CA ASN A 71 13.96 12.47 -22.77
C ASN A 71 14.94 11.61 -23.59
N GLU A 72 16.24 11.65 -23.28
CA GLU A 72 17.28 10.89 -23.96
C GLU A 72 17.23 9.39 -23.65
N ARG A 73 16.59 9.00 -22.55
CA ARG A 73 16.57 7.61 -22.04
C ARG A 73 15.19 6.95 -22.11
N VAL A 74 14.16 7.66 -22.56
CA VAL A 74 12.83 7.08 -22.76
C VAL A 74 12.74 6.31 -24.07
N GLN A 75 11.99 5.22 -24.07
CA GLN A 75 11.59 4.53 -25.29
C GLN A 75 10.20 5.00 -25.67
N ILE A 76 10.04 5.49 -26.90
CA ILE A 76 8.72 5.90 -27.41
C ILE A 76 7.98 4.64 -27.85
N VAL A 77 6.90 4.32 -27.15
CA VAL A 77 6.02 3.19 -27.47
C VAL A 77 4.68 3.74 -27.97
N SER A 78 4.58 3.97 -29.28
CA SER A 78 3.39 4.58 -29.92
C SER A 78 2.12 3.78 -29.72
N ASP A 79 2.25 2.45 -29.61
CA ASP A 79 1.12 1.52 -29.56
C ASP A 79 0.33 1.58 -28.23
N LEU A 80 0.89 2.22 -27.19
CA LEU A 80 0.17 2.52 -25.96
C LEU A 80 -1.01 3.48 -26.20
N GLY A 81 -0.93 4.32 -27.23
CA GLY A 81 -1.95 5.29 -27.57
C GLY A 81 -2.21 6.34 -26.48
N ARG A 82 -3.38 6.98 -26.54
CA ARG A 82 -3.82 7.97 -25.54
C ARG A 82 -4.35 7.25 -24.31
N LEU A 83 -3.98 7.74 -23.11
CA LEU A 83 -4.52 7.23 -21.85
C LEU A 83 -6.05 7.37 -21.82
N LYS A 84 -6.75 6.23 -21.69
CA LYS A 84 -8.21 6.17 -21.66
C LYS A 84 -8.70 6.38 -20.22
N ARG A 85 -9.38 7.50 -19.98
CA ARG A 85 -9.88 7.90 -18.65
C ARG A 85 -11.39 8.02 -18.71
N ASN A 86 -12.09 7.46 -17.73
CA ASN A 86 -13.54 7.58 -17.59
C ASN A 86 -13.85 8.02 -16.15
N TYR A 87 -13.42 9.24 -15.81
CA TYR A 87 -13.64 9.83 -14.50
C TYR A 87 -15.04 10.42 -14.38
N LYS A 88 -15.56 10.43 -13.16
CA LYS A 88 -16.88 10.97 -12.84
C LYS A 88 -16.78 11.85 -11.61
N PRO A 89 -17.55 12.95 -11.52
CA PRO A 89 -17.71 13.67 -10.28
C PRO A 89 -18.17 12.71 -9.17
N SER A 90 -17.57 12.82 -8.00
CA SER A 90 -17.89 11.98 -6.86
C SER A 90 -17.65 12.73 -5.56
N ASN A 91 -18.37 12.34 -4.52
CA ASN A 91 -18.14 12.86 -3.18
C ASN A 91 -16.76 12.43 -2.68
N ALA A 92 -16.08 13.33 -1.99
CA ALA A 92 -14.76 13.09 -1.45
C ALA A 92 -14.56 13.83 -0.13
N THR A 93 -13.63 13.29 0.66
CA THR A 93 -13.13 13.95 1.87
C THR A 93 -11.67 14.30 1.64
N LEU A 94 -11.32 15.56 1.88
CA LEU A 94 -9.93 15.99 1.97
C LEU A 94 -9.39 15.60 3.36
N ILE A 95 -8.29 14.85 3.39
CA ILE A 95 -7.69 14.32 4.60
C ILE A 95 -6.24 14.79 4.66
N ASN A 96 -5.87 15.43 5.77
CA ASN A 96 -4.47 15.60 6.12
C ASN A 96 -4.04 14.36 6.88
N ARG A 97 -3.19 13.53 6.27
CA ARG A 97 -2.63 12.36 6.97
C ARG A 97 -1.51 12.77 7.92
N GLY A 98 -0.82 13.86 7.59
CA GLY A 98 0.26 14.48 8.34
C GLY A 98 1.54 14.57 7.49
N HIS A 99 1.86 13.50 6.73
CA HIS A 99 2.93 13.49 5.74
C HIS A 99 2.48 13.95 4.35
N ASP A 100 1.17 13.93 4.07
CA ASP A 100 0.59 14.47 2.86
C ASP A 100 -0.90 14.84 3.00
N MET A 101 -1.45 15.41 1.92
CA MET A 101 -2.87 15.71 1.77
C MET A 101 -3.48 14.74 0.74
N MET A 102 -4.45 13.94 1.16
CA MET A 102 -5.12 12.97 0.30
C MET A 102 -6.58 13.36 0.07
N LEU A 103 -7.04 13.21 -1.17
CA LEU A 103 -8.46 13.23 -1.50
C LEU A 103 -9.00 11.79 -1.52
N ARG A 104 -9.80 11.44 -0.50
CA ARG A 104 -10.41 10.10 -0.39
C ARG A 104 -11.83 10.13 -0.97
N TRP A 105 -12.03 9.47 -2.10
CA TRP A 105 -13.34 9.31 -2.72
C TRP A 105 -14.24 8.41 -1.86
N THR A 106 -15.47 8.84 -1.59
CA THR A 106 -16.49 8.04 -0.88
C THR A 106 -17.53 7.44 -1.83
N GLY A 107 -17.49 7.81 -3.11
CA GLY A 107 -18.26 7.21 -4.19
C GLY A 107 -17.35 6.74 -5.34
N ASN A 108 -17.99 6.34 -6.45
CA ASN A 108 -17.28 5.96 -7.66
C ASN A 108 -16.76 7.20 -8.40
N ALA A 109 -15.45 7.43 -8.39
CA ALA A 109 -14.78 8.52 -9.12
C ALA A 109 -14.44 8.17 -10.59
N GLY A 110 -14.87 7.00 -11.04
CA GLY A 110 -14.52 6.44 -12.35
C GLY A 110 -13.23 5.62 -12.32
N HIS A 111 -12.61 5.44 -13.47
CA HIS A 111 -11.43 4.58 -13.63
C HIS A 111 -10.54 5.01 -14.79
N ILE A 112 -9.37 4.38 -14.88
CA ILE A 112 -8.47 4.43 -16.03
C ILE A 112 -8.51 3.04 -16.67
N ASN A 113 -8.60 2.95 -17.99
CA ASN A 113 -8.48 1.69 -18.70
C ASN A 113 -7.04 1.49 -19.19
N ILE A 114 -6.39 0.44 -18.71
CA ILE A 114 -5.06 0.01 -19.15
C ILE A 114 -5.19 -1.41 -19.68
N ASN A 115 -4.97 -1.61 -20.98
CA ASN A 115 -5.03 -2.93 -21.63
C ASN A 115 -6.32 -3.73 -21.35
N GLY A 116 -7.45 -3.05 -21.17
CA GLY A 116 -8.74 -3.69 -20.86
C GLY A 116 -9.02 -3.90 -19.36
N THR A 117 -8.05 -3.67 -18.49
CA THR A 117 -8.26 -3.62 -17.04
C THR A 117 -8.88 -2.28 -16.66
N LEU A 118 -9.99 -2.33 -15.93
CA LEU A 118 -10.72 -1.17 -15.39
C LEU A 118 -10.34 -0.92 -13.94
#